data_AF-A0A927ZWD7-F1
#
_entry.id   AF-A0A927ZWD7-F1
#
_cell.length_a   1.000
_cell.length_b   1.000
_cell.length_c   1.000
_cell.angle_alpha   90.00
_cell.angle_beta   90.00
_cell.angle_gamma   90.00
#
_symmetry.space_group_name_H-M   'P 1'
#
loop_
_entity.id
_entity.type
_entity.pdbx_description
1 polymer ?
#
loop_
_entity_poly.entity_id
_entity_poly.type
_entity_poly.pdbx_seq_one_letter_code
_entity_poly.pdbx_strand_id
1 'polypeptide(L)'
;MVRIYNKGIDKNKFNYVKNYIVKTAELILEKMSMKLDLKIQVINSENTIKNEMYEWAASVSDNNTIQIFENLIDELVDEKEDYFDACLYHEMLHLYDLNCIHSNKHSNYNFWAKAKTVEQFLEKKGLLMWTEFYAYYKSSAVYKNHFEYPTFLEMVNTYKELLDFGQKVYTNEFSKEDANLLIKKINQFCYMSARYLACDIYGKHRYLKYSEKNYSRKEFKQLEKIYDGCYKRIVKMFHGTYGKYMDNRLINLGEYIFYHFYYKLGVLLTKRKGRIFYNI
;
A
#
# COMPACT_ATOMS: atom_id res chain seq x y z
N MET A 1 4.02 -9.08 23.04
CA MET A 1 3.22 -8.27 23.98
C MET A 1 2.48 -7.24 23.14
N VAL A 2 1.17 -7.12 23.30
CA VAL A 2 0.36 -6.11 22.58
C VAL A 2 0.02 -4.98 23.54
N ARG A 3 0.31 -3.74 23.15
CA ARG A 3 0.00 -2.53 23.92
C ARG A 3 -0.93 -1.64 23.10
N ILE A 4 -2.10 -1.33 23.65
CA ILE A 4 -3.11 -0.49 22.98
C ILE A 4 -3.26 0.87 23.68
N TYR A 5 -3.37 1.94 22.90
CA TYR A 5 -3.46 3.32 23.38
C TYR A 5 -4.63 4.05 22.73
N ASN A 6 -5.46 4.70 23.54
CA ASN A 6 -6.42 5.69 23.02
C ASN A 6 -5.69 7.02 22.79
N LYS A 7 -5.77 7.54 21.57
CA LYS A 7 -5.11 8.78 21.12
C LYS A 7 -6.05 9.79 20.46
N GLY A 8 -7.36 9.55 20.47
CA GLY A 8 -8.28 10.55 19.92
C GLY A 8 -9.76 10.22 19.93
N ILE A 9 -10.17 9.03 20.37
CA ILE A 9 -11.58 8.63 20.34
C ILE A 9 -12.23 8.65 21.72
N ASP A 10 -13.56 8.57 21.75
CA ASP A 10 -14.33 8.49 23.00
C ASP A 10 -13.86 7.36 23.93
N LYS A 11 -13.80 7.65 25.24
CA LYS A 11 -13.26 6.71 26.24
C LYS A 11 -14.17 5.51 26.46
N ASN A 12 -15.48 5.68 26.36
CA ASN A 12 -16.43 4.57 26.52
C ASN A 12 -16.36 3.65 25.31
N LYS A 13 -16.38 4.22 24.09
CA LYS A 13 -16.16 3.48 22.83
C LYS A 13 -14.85 2.69 22.86
N PHE A 14 -13.76 3.34 23.25
CA PHE A 14 -12.45 2.66 23.39
C PHE A 14 -12.48 1.52 24.41
N ASN A 15 -13.08 1.73 25.60
CA ASN A 15 -13.14 0.70 26.63
C ASN A 15 -13.99 -0.50 26.23
N TYR A 16 -15.02 -0.29 25.41
CA TYR A 16 -15.86 -1.33 24.84
C TYR A 16 -15.04 -2.24 23.92
N VAL A 17 -14.29 -1.68 22.97
CA VAL A 17 -13.57 -2.47 21.94
C VAL A 17 -12.18 -2.95 22.33
N LYS A 18 -11.49 -2.31 23.30
CA LYS A 18 -10.04 -2.54 23.53
C LYS A 18 -9.66 -4.02 23.75
N ASN A 19 -10.51 -4.78 24.46
CA ASN A 19 -10.21 -6.17 24.80
C ASN A 19 -10.33 -7.06 23.56
N TYR A 20 -11.29 -6.76 22.68
CA TYR A 20 -11.44 -7.43 21.39
C TYR A 20 -10.19 -7.20 20.55
N ILE A 21 -9.80 -5.94 20.35
CA ILE A 21 -8.62 -5.56 19.55
C ILE A 21 -7.35 -6.28 20.04
N VAL A 22 -7.10 -6.29 21.35
CA VAL A 22 -5.92 -6.95 21.93
C VAL A 22 -5.95 -8.46 21.68
N LYS A 23 -7.08 -9.13 21.95
CA LYS A 23 -7.22 -10.58 21.74
C LYS A 23 -7.03 -10.95 20.27
N THR A 24 -7.65 -10.20 19.34
CA THR A 24 -7.51 -10.44 17.90
C THR A 24 -6.05 -10.25 17.46
N ALA A 25 -5.39 -9.17 17.90
CA ALA A 25 -3.99 -8.94 17.57
C ALA A 25 -3.05 -10.03 18.11
N GLU A 26 -3.27 -10.49 19.35
CA GLU A 26 -2.50 -11.59 19.94
C GLU A 26 -2.69 -12.89 19.17
N LEU A 27 -3.94 -13.23 18.81
CA LEU A 27 -4.25 -14.40 18.01
C LEU A 27 -3.57 -14.35 16.63
N ILE A 28 -3.55 -13.18 15.98
CA ILE A 28 -2.88 -13.01 14.69
C ILE A 28 -1.37 -13.17 14.85
N LEU A 29 -0.74 -12.56 15.86
CA LEU A 29 0.70 -12.72 16.13
C LEU A 29 1.07 -14.19 16.35
N GLU A 30 0.26 -14.91 17.12
CA GLU A 30 0.43 -16.33 17.37
C GLU A 30 0.36 -17.13 16.05
N LYS A 31 -0.70 -16.93 15.25
CA LYS A 31 -0.87 -17.60 13.96
C LYS A 31 0.26 -17.30 12.97
N MET A 32 0.80 -16.08 12.99
CA MET A 32 1.94 -15.69 12.15
C MET A 32 3.30 -16.10 12.75
N SER A 33 3.33 -16.68 13.96
CA SER A 33 4.56 -16.99 14.70
C SER A 33 5.48 -15.77 14.88
N MET A 34 4.90 -14.58 15.03
CA MET A 34 5.62 -13.31 15.17
C MET A 34 5.90 -12.98 16.64
N LYS A 35 7.18 -12.87 17.00
CA LYS A 35 7.61 -12.36 18.31
C LYS A 35 7.88 -10.87 18.23
N LEU A 36 6.84 -10.06 18.34
CA LEU A 36 6.93 -8.59 18.30
C LEU A 36 6.29 -7.95 19.53
N ASP A 37 6.86 -6.81 19.91
CA ASP A 37 6.22 -5.84 20.80
C ASP A 37 5.37 -4.92 19.94
N LEU A 38 4.08 -5.27 19.81
CA LEU A 38 3.13 -4.57 18.95
C LEU A 38 2.50 -3.41 19.71
N LYS A 39 2.55 -2.23 19.11
CA LYS A 39 1.84 -1.06 19.60
C LYS A 39 0.65 -0.76 18.70
N ILE A 40 -0.53 -0.59 19.30
CA ILE A 40 -1.76 -0.20 18.60
C ILE A 40 -2.18 1.18 19.12
N GLN A 41 -2.39 2.12 18.21
CA GLN A 41 -2.88 3.46 18.53
C GLN A 41 -4.24 3.66 17.87
N VAL A 42 -5.27 3.95 18.67
CA VAL A 42 -6.60 4.28 18.15
C VAL A 42 -6.71 5.80 18.06
N ILE A 43 -6.86 6.34 16.85
CA ILE A 43 -6.79 7.77 16.55
C ILE A 43 -8.07 8.26 15.86
N ASN A 44 -8.38 9.55 16.04
CA ASN A 44 -9.52 10.19 15.38
C ASN A 44 -9.22 10.44 13.89
N SER A 45 -10.19 10.12 13.03
CA SER A 45 -10.13 10.30 11.57
C SER A 45 -10.04 11.77 11.11
N GLU A 46 -10.40 12.74 11.96
CA GLU A 46 -10.28 14.17 11.67
C GLU A 46 -8.82 14.66 11.59
N ASN A 47 -7.88 13.90 12.16
CA ASN A 47 -6.44 14.20 12.06
C ASN A 47 -5.81 13.70 10.76
N THR A 48 -6.57 13.01 9.91
CA THR A 48 -6.14 12.59 8.57
C THR A 48 -6.56 13.60 7.52
N ILE A 49 -5.65 13.88 6.59
CA ILE A 49 -5.84 14.87 5.54
C ILE A 49 -7.05 14.46 4.70
N LYS A 50 -8.10 15.30 4.64
CA LYS A 50 -9.38 15.15 3.90
C LYS A 50 -9.30 14.86 2.38
N ASN A 51 -8.14 14.47 1.84
CA ASN A 51 -7.90 14.30 0.40
C ASN A 51 -7.72 12.84 -0.04
N GLU A 52 -8.26 11.88 0.70
CA GLU A 52 -8.17 10.47 0.33
C GLU A 52 -9.31 10.06 -0.60
N MET A 53 -8.98 9.45 -1.75
CA MET A 53 -9.97 8.82 -2.65
C MET A 53 -10.64 7.58 -2.02
N TYR A 54 -10.06 7.04 -0.93
CA TYR A 54 -10.56 5.93 -0.12
C TYR A 54 -10.09 6.14 1.31
N GLU A 55 -10.99 6.11 2.29
CA GLU A 55 -10.62 6.28 3.70
C GLU A 55 -9.73 5.12 4.17
N TRP A 56 -8.53 5.43 4.66
CA TRP A 56 -7.72 4.43 5.36
C TRP A 56 -8.38 4.03 6.67
N ALA A 57 -8.62 2.73 6.85
CA ALA A 57 -9.21 2.17 8.08
C ALA A 57 -8.14 1.87 9.14
N ALA A 58 -6.92 1.56 8.70
CA ALA A 58 -5.74 1.43 9.54
C ALA A 58 -4.46 1.69 8.73
N SER A 59 -3.32 1.81 9.41
CA SER A 59 -2.00 1.90 8.76
C SER A 59 -0.87 1.43 9.67
N VAL A 60 0.22 0.92 9.07
CA VAL A 60 1.48 0.70 9.75
C VAL A 60 2.34 1.97 9.75
N SER A 61 2.83 2.33 10.94
CA SER A 61 3.82 3.37 11.17
C SER A 61 5.13 2.79 11.73
N ASP A 62 6.17 3.62 11.79
CA ASP A 62 7.48 3.26 12.31
C ASP A 62 7.41 2.59 13.69
N ASN A 63 8.37 1.69 13.99
CA ASN A 63 8.52 1.00 15.27
C ASN A 63 7.35 0.07 15.66
N ASN A 64 6.95 -0.82 14.75
CA ASN A 64 5.91 -1.84 15.00
C ASN A 64 4.60 -1.25 15.54
N THR A 65 4.20 -0.08 15.02
CA THR A 65 3.01 0.62 15.48
C THR A 65 1.93 0.57 14.41
N ILE A 66 0.78 -0.04 14.73
CA ILE A 66 -0.45 0.04 13.92
C ILE A 66 -1.29 1.20 14.44
N GLN A 67 -1.72 2.06 13.51
CA GLN A 67 -2.71 3.10 13.76
C GLN A 67 -4.06 2.60 13.26
N ILE A 68 -5.06 2.59 14.13
CA ILE A 68 -6.44 2.25 13.81
C ILE A 68 -7.25 3.55 13.84
N PHE A 69 -7.92 3.87 12.74
CA PHE A 69 -8.72 5.08 12.63
C PHE A 69 -10.11 4.85 13.22
N GLU A 70 -10.76 5.95 13.62
CA GLU A 70 -12.04 5.91 14.34
C GLU A 70 -13.15 5.23 13.53
N ASN A 71 -13.16 5.42 12.21
CA ASN A 71 -14.12 4.78 11.31
C ASN A 71 -14.06 3.24 11.40
N LEU A 72 -12.87 2.64 11.53
CA LEU A 72 -12.75 1.19 11.71
C LEU A 72 -13.24 0.73 13.09
N ILE A 73 -13.19 1.61 14.10
CA ILE A 73 -13.76 1.33 15.41
C ILE A 73 -15.29 1.41 15.37
N ASP A 74 -15.86 2.35 14.61
CA ASP A 74 -17.32 2.42 14.39
C ASP A 74 -17.83 1.12 13.78
N GLU A 75 -17.16 0.60 12.74
CA GLU A 75 -17.52 -0.69 12.14
C GLU A 75 -17.48 -1.85 13.14
N LEU A 76 -16.52 -1.85 14.07
CA LEU A 76 -16.43 -2.86 15.14
C LEU A 76 -17.55 -2.72 16.18
N VAL A 77 -17.98 -1.49 16.47
CA VAL A 77 -19.12 -1.22 17.37
C VAL A 77 -20.43 -1.68 16.72
N ASP A 78 -20.56 -1.53 15.41
CA ASP A 78 -21.69 -1.98 14.59
C ASP A 78 -21.66 -3.50 14.29
N GLU A 79 -20.95 -4.27 15.11
CA GLU A 79 -20.85 -5.74 15.06
C GLU A 79 -20.26 -6.30 13.74
N LYS A 80 -19.51 -5.50 12.96
CA LYS A 80 -18.79 -5.98 11.76
C LYS A 80 -17.38 -6.45 12.09
N GLU A 81 -17.30 -7.39 13.03
CA GLU A 81 -16.06 -8.00 13.51
C GLU A 81 -15.17 -8.53 12.38
N ASP A 82 -15.74 -9.17 11.36
CA ASP A 82 -14.98 -9.73 10.24
C ASP A 82 -14.25 -8.67 9.40
N TYR A 83 -14.85 -7.50 9.22
CA TYR A 83 -14.21 -6.39 8.47
C TYR A 83 -13.06 -5.81 9.28
N PHE A 84 -13.26 -5.61 10.58
CA PHE A 84 -12.21 -5.19 11.51
C PHE A 84 -11.03 -6.17 11.49
N ASP A 85 -11.32 -7.46 11.64
CA ASP A 85 -10.32 -8.53 11.65
C ASP A 85 -9.53 -8.58 10.33
N ALA A 86 -10.21 -8.43 9.20
CA ALA A 86 -9.58 -8.37 7.89
C ALA A 86 -8.61 -7.18 7.77
N CYS A 87 -9.02 -5.98 8.19
CA CYS A 87 -8.17 -4.79 8.20
C CYS A 87 -6.97 -4.94 9.13
N LEU A 88 -7.18 -5.42 10.36
CA LEU A 88 -6.09 -5.64 11.31
C LEU A 88 -5.10 -6.69 10.79
N TYR A 89 -5.60 -7.80 10.23
CA TYR A 89 -4.78 -8.83 9.62
C TYR A 89 -3.93 -8.29 8.47
N HIS A 90 -4.50 -7.43 7.62
CA HIS A 90 -3.79 -6.75 6.53
C HIS A 90 -2.62 -5.91 7.05
N GLU A 91 -2.85 -5.05 8.04
CA GLU A 91 -1.78 -4.24 8.63
C GLU A 91 -0.71 -5.09 9.34
N MET A 92 -1.11 -6.20 9.96
CA MET A 92 -0.16 -7.11 10.59
C MET A 92 0.69 -7.86 9.55
N LEU A 93 0.18 -8.12 8.34
CA LEU A 93 0.96 -8.68 7.24
C LEU A 93 2.02 -7.72 6.73
N HIS A 94 1.77 -6.40 6.75
CA HIS A 94 2.80 -5.41 6.47
C HIS A 94 3.94 -5.49 7.49
N LEU A 95 3.61 -5.54 8.78
CA LEU A 95 4.63 -5.73 9.83
C LEU A 95 5.38 -7.05 9.66
N TYR A 96 4.69 -8.13 9.29
CA TYR A 96 5.31 -9.43 9.04
C TYR A 96 6.33 -9.32 7.90
N ASP A 97 5.90 -8.82 6.75
CA ASP A 97 6.72 -8.73 5.54
C ASP A 97 7.94 -7.83 5.76
N LEU A 98 7.75 -6.67 6.40
CA LEU A 98 8.85 -5.76 6.75
C LEU A 98 9.84 -6.41 7.73
N ASN A 99 9.38 -7.11 8.76
CA ASN A 99 10.26 -7.79 9.71
C ASN A 99 11.03 -8.94 9.05
N CYS A 100 10.39 -9.72 8.17
CA CYS A 100 11.05 -10.78 7.41
C CYS A 100 12.11 -10.23 6.45
N ILE A 101 11.83 -9.12 5.75
CA ILE A 101 12.81 -8.45 4.88
C ILE A 101 13.96 -7.92 5.71
N HIS A 102 13.69 -7.24 6.83
CA HIS A 102 14.73 -6.66 7.68
C HIS A 102 15.64 -7.71 8.31
N SER A 103 15.06 -8.84 8.72
CA SER A 103 15.80 -9.94 9.37
C SER A 103 16.54 -10.83 8.36
N ASN A 104 16.35 -10.61 7.06
CA ASN A 104 17.03 -11.37 6.02
C ASN A 104 18.52 -10.99 5.97
N LYS A 105 19.40 -11.96 6.25
CA LYS A 105 20.86 -11.80 6.19
C LYS A 105 21.42 -11.35 4.83
N HIS A 106 20.61 -11.46 3.78
CA HIS A 106 20.95 -11.03 2.43
C HIS A 106 20.41 -9.66 2.05
N SER A 107 19.56 -9.06 2.89
CA SER A 107 19.07 -7.72 2.67
C SER A 107 19.89 -6.74 3.49
N ASN A 108 20.45 -5.72 2.83
CA ASN A 108 21.16 -4.62 3.50
C ASN A 108 20.25 -3.40 3.70
N TYR A 109 18.94 -3.62 3.57
CA TYR A 109 17.98 -2.56 3.40
C TYR A 109 17.40 -2.07 4.74
N ASN A 110 17.39 -0.75 4.91
CA ASN A 110 16.72 -0.06 6.01
C ASN A 110 15.56 0.76 5.44
N PHE A 111 14.35 0.22 5.59
CA PHE A 111 13.09 0.79 5.12
C PHE A 111 12.83 2.18 5.68
N TRP A 112 13.26 2.45 6.92
CA TRP A 112 13.08 3.73 7.61
C TRP A 112 14.10 4.80 7.21
N ALA A 113 15.23 4.40 6.64
CA ALA A 113 16.27 5.36 6.25
C ALA A 113 15.90 6.12 4.97
N LYS A 114 16.29 7.40 4.87
CA LYS A 114 16.15 8.16 3.62
C LYS A 114 17.06 7.57 2.54
N ALA A 115 16.58 7.49 1.29
CA ALA A 115 17.36 6.98 0.15
C ALA A 115 18.56 7.89 -0.15
N LYS A 116 19.75 7.30 -0.22
CA LYS A 116 21.01 7.99 -0.55
C LYS A 116 21.45 7.74 -1.99
N THR A 117 21.02 6.63 -2.59
CA THR A 117 21.28 6.25 -3.98
C THR A 117 19.99 6.03 -4.76
N VAL A 118 20.08 6.01 -6.09
CA VAL A 118 18.94 5.75 -6.97
C VAL A 118 18.43 4.33 -6.76
N GLU A 119 19.31 3.35 -6.58
CA GLU A 119 18.95 1.96 -6.31
C GLU A 119 18.11 1.85 -5.03
N GLN A 120 18.54 2.49 -3.94
CA GLN A 120 17.76 2.52 -2.68
C GLN A 120 16.40 3.19 -2.85
N PHE A 121 16.32 4.20 -3.72
CA PHE A 121 15.06 4.86 -4.04
C PHE A 121 14.13 3.92 -4.82
N LEU A 122 14.65 3.22 -5.82
CA LEU A 122 13.90 2.28 -6.64
C LEU A 122 13.45 1.08 -5.81
N GLU A 123 14.35 0.51 -5.00
CA GLU A 123 14.03 -0.56 -4.05
C GLU A 123 12.86 -0.18 -3.13
N LYS A 124 12.83 1.05 -2.59
CA LYS A 124 11.69 1.59 -1.82
C LYS A 124 10.38 1.58 -2.61
N LYS A 125 10.42 1.88 -3.91
CA LYS A 125 9.22 1.84 -4.78
C LYS A 125 8.78 0.42 -5.08
N GLY A 126 9.71 -0.50 -5.27
CA GLY A 126 9.41 -1.92 -5.37
C GLY A 126 8.74 -2.44 -4.10
N LEU A 127 9.28 -2.08 -2.94
CA LEU A 127 8.76 -2.48 -1.64
C LEU A 127 7.35 -1.97 -1.39
N LEU A 128 7.09 -0.70 -1.72
CA LEU A 128 5.77 -0.06 -1.59
C LEU A 128 4.67 -0.92 -2.25
N MET A 129 4.92 -1.38 -3.47
CA MET A 129 3.97 -2.21 -4.20
C MET A 129 3.96 -3.66 -3.71
N TRP A 130 5.14 -4.23 -3.42
CA TRP A 130 5.25 -5.61 -2.97
C TRP A 130 4.50 -5.85 -1.66
N THR A 131 4.73 -5.02 -0.65
CA THR A 131 4.18 -5.23 0.69
C THR A 131 2.65 -5.11 0.70
N GLU A 132 2.11 -4.14 -0.04
CA GLU A 132 0.66 -3.99 -0.27
C GLU A 132 0.07 -5.17 -1.01
N PHE A 133 0.72 -5.57 -2.11
CA PHE A 133 0.26 -6.70 -2.89
C PHE A 133 0.27 -7.99 -2.04
N TYR A 134 1.34 -8.22 -1.27
CA TYR A 134 1.46 -9.38 -0.39
C TYR A 134 0.39 -9.38 0.70
N ALA A 135 0.17 -8.24 1.35
CA ALA A 135 -0.86 -8.07 2.37
C ALA A 135 -2.26 -8.37 1.78
N TYR A 136 -2.65 -7.72 0.68
CA TYR A 136 -3.94 -8.00 0.05
C TYR A 136 -4.06 -9.44 -0.46
N TYR A 137 -2.98 -10.02 -0.99
CA TYR A 137 -2.98 -11.39 -1.50
C TYR A 137 -3.26 -12.39 -0.36
N LYS A 138 -2.67 -12.18 0.80
CA LYS A 138 -2.88 -13.04 1.98
C LYS A 138 -4.22 -12.76 2.65
N SER A 139 -4.57 -11.49 2.87
CA SER A 139 -5.85 -11.10 3.47
C SER A 139 -7.04 -11.57 2.64
N SER A 140 -6.98 -11.47 1.31
CA SER A 140 -8.07 -11.91 0.43
C SER A 140 -8.26 -13.43 0.38
N ALA A 141 -7.20 -14.20 0.63
CA ALA A 141 -7.32 -15.66 0.77
C ALA A 141 -8.05 -16.07 2.05
N VAL A 142 -7.80 -15.36 3.15
CA VAL A 142 -8.37 -15.65 4.48
C VAL A 142 -9.78 -15.07 4.61
N TYR A 143 -9.94 -13.76 4.39
CA TYR A 143 -11.16 -12.98 4.60
C TYR A 143 -11.89 -12.69 3.29
N LYS A 144 -12.19 -13.75 2.54
CA LYS A 144 -12.85 -13.63 1.23
C LYS A 144 -14.06 -12.67 1.31
N ASN A 145 -14.07 -11.66 0.45
CA ASN A 145 -15.19 -10.70 0.23
C ASN A 145 -15.27 -9.50 1.20
N HIS A 146 -14.33 -9.34 2.14
CA HIS A 146 -14.30 -8.16 3.02
C HIS A 146 -13.61 -6.93 2.40
N PHE A 147 -12.94 -7.08 1.26
CA PHE A 147 -12.27 -5.99 0.56
C PHE A 147 -12.97 -5.66 -0.76
N GLU A 148 -13.62 -4.50 -0.84
CA GLU A 148 -14.05 -3.90 -2.12
C GLU A 148 -12.83 -3.34 -2.87
N TYR A 149 -12.44 -3.93 -3.98
CA TYR A 149 -11.30 -3.45 -4.77
C TYR A 149 -11.77 -2.79 -6.07
N PRO A 150 -11.00 -1.82 -6.60
CA PRO A 150 -11.38 -1.10 -7.80
C PRO A 150 -11.51 -2.05 -8.99
N THR A 151 -12.51 -1.82 -9.83
CA THR A 151 -12.64 -2.43 -11.14
C THR A 151 -11.52 -1.95 -12.07
N PHE A 152 -11.25 -2.70 -13.13
CA PHE A 152 -10.21 -2.29 -14.09
C PHE A 152 -10.56 -0.95 -14.77
N LEU A 153 -11.84 -0.68 -15.02
CA LEU A 153 -12.28 0.61 -15.56
C LEU A 153 -12.00 1.78 -14.60
N GLU A 154 -12.23 1.60 -13.29
CA GLU A 154 -11.87 2.61 -12.29
C GLU A 154 -10.36 2.83 -12.29
N MET A 155 -9.56 1.76 -12.34
CA MET A 155 -8.10 1.89 -12.46
C MET A 155 -7.68 2.66 -13.71
N VAL A 156 -8.32 2.41 -14.86
CA VAL A 156 -8.05 3.14 -16.12
C VAL A 156 -8.42 4.61 -16.01
N ASN A 157 -9.58 4.94 -15.42
CA ASN A 157 -10.02 6.31 -15.22
C ASN A 157 -9.07 7.06 -14.27
N THR A 158 -8.71 6.46 -13.13
CA THR A 158 -7.75 7.04 -12.19
C THR A 158 -6.37 7.23 -12.82
N TYR A 159 -5.90 6.28 -13.64
CA TYR A 159 -4.64 6.43 -14.35
C TYR A 159 -4.68 7.59 -15.35
N LYS A 160 -5.80 7.75 -16.08
CA LYS A 160 -6.00 8.89 -16.98
C LYS A 160 -5.99 10.22 -16.21
N GLU A 161 -6.73 10.33 -15.12
CA GLU A 161 -6.76 11.53 -14.28
C GLU A 161 -5.37 11.88 -13.75
N LEU A 162 -4.58 10.85 -13.38
CA LEU A 162 -3.22 11.02 -12.93
C LEU A 162 -2.30 11.53 -14.05
N LEU A 163 -2.44 11.01 -15.27
CA LEU A 163 -1.74 11.51 -16.46
C LEU A 163 -2.10 12.98 -16.75
N ASP A 164 -3.39 13.31 -16.73
CA ASP A 164 -3.89 14.66 -16.99
C ASP A 164 -3.41 15.64 -15.90
N PHE A 165 -3.41 15.23 -14.63
CA PHE A 165 -2.89 16.02 -13.52
C PHE A 165 -1.37 16.21 -13.64
N GLY A 166 -0.63 15.14 -13.92
CA GLY A 166 0.82 15.19 -14.14
C GLY A 166 1.20 16.16 -15.25
N GLN A 167 0.52 16.12 -16.41
CA GLN A 167 0.76 17.07 -17.51
C GLN A 167 0.53 18.53 -17.10
N LYS A 168 -0.53 18.80 -16.33
CA LYS A 168 -0.83 20.15 -15.86
C LYS A 168 0.29 20.69 -14.99
N VAL A 169 0.85 19.89 -14.06
CA VAL A 169 1.95 20.32 -13.17
C VAL A 169 3.17 20.88 -13.93
N TYR A 170 3.43 20.48 -15.18
CA TYR A 170 4.54 20.99 -16.01
C TYR A 170 4.23 22.26 -16.80
N THR A 171 2.98 22.72 -16.80
CA THR A 171 2.64 24.04 -17.34
C THR A 171 2.98 25.08 -16.27
N ASN A 172 3.57 26.24 -16.63
CA ASN A 172 4.33 27.17 -15.76
C ASN A 172 3.61 27.83 -14.54
N GLU A 173 2.55 27.25 -13.99
CA GLU A 173 1.68 27.88 -12.97
C GLU A 173 1.58 27.12 -11.63
N PHE A 174 2.47 26.16 -11.32
CA PHE A 174 2.26 25.27 -10.16
C PHE A 174 3.15 25.51 -8.93
N SER A 175 2.54 25.26 -7.77
CA SER A 175 3.14 25.42 -6.45
C SER A 175 3.90 24.17 -5.98
N LYS A 176 4.72 24.29 -4.94
CA LYS A 176 5.38 23.15 -4.29
C LYS A 176 4.35 22.18 -3.69
N GLU A 177 3.20 22.71 -3.28
CA GLU A 177 2.07 21.97 -2.73
C GLU A 177 1.49 21.01 -3.78
N ASP A 178 1.36 21.44 -5.04
CA ASP A 178 0.84 20.61 -6.14
C ASP A 178 1.81 19.49 -6.54
N ALA A 179 3.11 19.78 -6.55
CA ALA A 179 4.16 18.79 -6.74
C ALA A 179 4.09 17.70 -5.66
N ASN A 180 3.89 18.09 -4.39
CA ASN A 180 3.70 17.12 -3.30
C ASN A 180 2.39 16.34 -3.45
N LEU A 181 1.31 16.98 -3.92
CA LEU A 181 0.04 16.31 -4.18
C LEU A 181 0.15 15.27 -5.29
N LEU A 182 0.90 15.56 -6.37
CA LEU A 182 1.17 14.60 -7.44
C LEU A 182 1.83 13.34 -6.88
N ILE A 183 2.90 13.49 -6.10
CA ILE A 183 3.59 12.35 -5.47
C ILE A 183 2.65 11.52 -4.58
N LYS A 184 1.78 12.18 -3.80
CA LYS A 184 0.79 11.49 -2.96
C LYS A 184 -0.19 10.68 -3.81
N LYS A 185 -0.75 11.28 -4.86
CA LYS A 185 -1.66 10.60 -5.80
C LYS A 185 -0.99 9.41 -6.49
N ILE A 186 0.29 9.53 -6.88
CA ILE A 186 1.04 8.41 -7.45
C ILE A 186 1.19 7.26 -6.44
N ASN A 187 1.55 7.55 -5.19
CA ASN A 187 1.68 6.51 -4.16
C ASN A 187 0.33 5.81 -3.91
N GLN A 188 -0.77 6.58 -3.82
CA GLN A 188 -2.12 6.01 -3.70
C GLN A 188 -2.47 5.11 -4.89
N PHE A 189 -2.13 5.53 -6.10
CA PHE A 189 -2.34 4.71 -7.30
C PHE A 189 -1.52 3.41 -7.27
N CYS A 190 -0.30 3.44 -6.71
CA CYS A 190 0.48 2.23 -6.47
C CYS A 190 -0.25 1.26 -5.53
N TYR A 191 -0.80 1.76 -4.42
CA TYR A 191 -1.55 0.94 -3.46
C TYR A 191 -2.80 0.32 -4.09
N MET A 192 -3.57 1.12 -4.84
CA MET A 192 -4.72 0.62 -5.58
C MET A 192 -4.34 -0.43 -6.63
N SER A 193 -3.22 -0.23 -7.32
CA SER A 193 -2.69 -1.20 -8.29
C SER A 193 -2.28 -2.52 -7.63
N ALA A 194 -1.65 -2.44 -6.45
CA ALA A 194 -1.27 -3.61 -5.66
C ALA A 194 -2.51 -4.40 -5.20
N ARG A 195 -3.52 -3.70 -4.68
CA ARG A 195 -4.83 -4.27 -4.33
C ARG A 195 -5.50 -4.95 -5.50
N TYR A 196 -5.60 -4.27 -6.64
CA TYR A 196 -6.19 -4.80 -7.86
C TYR A 196 -5.51 -6.09 -8.31
N LEU A 197 -4.17 -6.08 -8.43
CA LEU A 197 -3.39 -7.24 -8.86
C LEU A 197 -3.53 -8.42 -7.89
N ALA A 198 -3.55 -8.17 -6.58
CA ALA A 198 -3.71 -9.22 -5.58
C ALA A 198 -5.07 -9.91 -5.68
N CYS A 199 -6.13 -9.14 -5.89
CA CYS A 199 -7.49 -9.65 -6.01
C CYS A 199 -7.74 -10.35 -7.37
N ASP A 200 -7.11 -9.89 -8.46
CA ASP A 200 -7.24 -10.51 -9.78
C ASP A 200 -6.70 -11.96 -9.80
N ILE A 201 -5.66 -12.26 -9.01
CA ILE A 201 -5.09 -13.62 -8.90
C ILE A 201 -6.12 -14.64 -8.41
N TYR A 202 -7.03 -14.25 -7.52
CA TYR A 202 -8.08 -15.13 -7.01
C TYR A 202 -9.29 -15.22 -7.96
N GLY A 203 -9.15 -14.75 -9.19
CA GLY A 203 -10.17 -14.91 -10.24
C GLY A 203 -11.40 -14.04 -10.03
N LYS A 204 -11.35 -13.07 -9.11
CA LYS A 204 -12.55 -12.31 -8.76
C LYS A 204 -13.05 -11.40 -9.90
N HIS A 205 -12.23 -10.98 -10.87
CA HIS A 205 -12.66 -10.00 -11.90
C HIS A 205 -12.24 -10.22 -13.35
N ARG A 206 -11.85 -11.43 -13.76
CA ARG A 206 -11.48 -11.63 -15.17
C ARG A 206 -12.60 -11.36 -16.19
N TYR A 207 -13.86 -11.18 -15.78
CA TYR A 207 -14.97 -10.96 -16.72
C TYR A 207 -16.05 -10.00 -16.21
N LEU A 208 -15.69 -8.76 -15.85
CA LEU A 208 -16.63 -7.69 -16.18
C LEU A 208 -16.50 -7.45 -17.68
N LYS A 209 -17.45 -8.01 -18.45
CA LYS A 209 -17.57 -7.82 -19.90
C LYS A 209 -17.83 -6.35 -20.18
N TYR A 210 -16.78 -5.56 -20.28
CA TYR A 210 -16.87 -4.19 -20.79
C TYR A 210 -17.24 -4.23 -22.27
N SER A 211 -17.95 -3.22 -22.75
CA SER A 211 -18.20 -3.07 -24.18
C SER A 211 -16.87 -2.98 -24.95
N GLU A 212 -16.82 -3.52 -26.17
CA GLU A 212 -15.62 -3.49 -27.03
C GLU A 212 -15.05 -2.07 -27.20
N LYS A 213 -15.93 -1.05 -27.13
CA LYS A 213 -15.58 0.38 -27.16
C LYS A 213 -14.65 0.82 -26.01
N ASN A 214 -14.67 0.14 -24.87
CA ASN A 214 -13.78 0.47 -23.74
C ASN A 214 -12.40 -0.19 -23.90
N TYR A 215 -12.32 -1.40 -24.46
CA TYR A 215 -11.07 -2.11 -24.76
C TYR A 215 -10.21 -1.40 -25.83
N SER A 216 -10.83 -0.61 -26.70
CA SER A 216 -10.11 0.14 -27.74
C SER A 216 -9.43 1.41 -27.24
N ARG A 217 -9.69 1.84 -25.99
CA ARG A 217 -9.05 3.04 -25.41
C ARG A 217 -7.55 2.83 -25.22
N LYS A 218 -6.76 3.85 -25.55
CA LYS A 218 -5.29 3.82 -25.46
C LYS A 218 -4.82 3.57 -24.03
N GLU A 219 -5.45 4.21 -23.06
CA GLU A 219 -5.14 4.13 -21.63
C GLU A 219 -5.41 2.73 -21.09
N PHE A 220 -6.47 2.07 -21.57
CA PHE A 220 -6.82 0.70 -21.20
C PHE A 220 -5.69 -0.27 -21.54
N LYS A 221 -5.29 -0.30 -22.82
CA LYS A 221 -4.18 -1.16 -23.31
C LYS A 221 -2.85 -0.83 -22.64
N GLN A 222 -2.62 0.45 -22.33
CA GLN A 222 -1.42 0.86 -21.61
C GLN A 222 -1.40 0.32 -20.19
N LEU A 223 -2.50 0.47 -19.45
CA LEU A 223 -2.56 0.02 -18.07
C LEU A 223 -2.52 -1.51 -17.96
N GLU A 224 -3.17 -2.22 -18.87
CA GLU A 224 -3.10 -3.68 -18.98
C GLU A 224 -1.65 -4.14 -19.14
N LYS A 225 -0.91 -3.55 -20.08
CA LYS A 225 0.51 -3.85 -20.28
C LYS A 225 1.37 -3.55 -19.05
N ILE A 226 1.06 -2.47 -18.33
CA ILE A 226 1.74 -2.13 -17.08
C ILE A 226 1.47 -3.22 -16.03
N TYR A 227 0.22 -3.62 -15.86
CA TYR A 227 -0.16 -4.63 -14.88
C TYR A 227 0.44 -6.00 -15.18
N ASP A 228 0.46 -6.43 -16.43
CA ASP A 228 1.19 -7.62 -16.86
C ASP A 228 2.69 -7.55 -16.50
N GLY A 229 3.31 -6.38 -16.71
CA GLY A 229 4.71 -6.14 -16.38
C GLY A 229 5.00 -6.15 -14.88
N CYS A 230 4.09 -5.59 -14.07
CA CYS A 230 4.14 -5.67 -12.60
C CYS A 230 3.96 -7.12 -12.13
N TYR A 231 2.92 -7.81 -12.61
CA TYR A 231 2.61 -9.18 -12.24
C TYR A 231 3.78 -10.13 -12.50
N LYS A 232 4.40 -10.08 -13.69
CA LYS A 232 5.58 -10.90 -14.02
C LYS A 232 6.75 -10.71 -13.06
N ARG A 233 6.91 -9.50 -12.49
CA ARG A 233 7.96 -9.21 -11.49
C ARG A 233 7.55 -9.66 -10.10
N ILE A 234 6.29 -9.47 -9.74
CA ILE A 234 5.70 -9.92 -8.49
C ILE A 234 5.77 -11.45 -8.34
N VAL A 235 5.42 -12.19 -9.40
CA VAL A 235 5.50 -13.67 -9.40
C VAL A 235 6.91 -14.18 -9.08
N LYS A 236 7.94 -13.45 -9.53
CA LYS A 236 9.34 -13.80 -9.21
C LYS A 236 9.67 -13.58 -7.74
N MET A 237 9.00 -12.66 -7.04
CA MET A 237 9.21 -12.43 -5.62
C MET A 237 8.66 -13.57 -4.76
N PHE A 238 7.54 -14.19 -5.15
CA PHE A 238 7.03 -15.40 -4.47
C PHE A 238 8.02 -16.57 -4.49
N HIS A 239 8.76 -16.76 -5.58
CA HIS A 239 9.73 -17.84 -5.75
C HIS A 239 11.08 -17.48 -5.12
N GLY A 240 11.13 -17.49 -3.78
CA GLY A 240 12.29 -17.05 -3.00
C GLY A 240 12.06 -15.74 -2.27
N THR A 241 10.84 -15.55 -1.75
CA THR A 241 10.51 -14.47 -0.82
C THR A 241 11.52 -14.48 0.33
N TYR A 242 12.15 -13.34 0.59
CA TYR A 242 13.23 -13.20 1.58
C TYR A 242 14.52 -14.00 1.28
N GLY A 243 14.79 -14.30 0.00
CA GLY A 243 16.03 -14.93 -0.46
C GLY A 243 17.13 -13.93 -0.87
N LYS A 244 18.27 -14.46 -1.34
CA LYS A 244 19.45 -13.68 -1.79
C LYS A 244 19.17 -12.67 -2.92
N TYR A 245 18.10 -12.90 -3.68
CA TYR A 245 17.75 -12.07 -4.84
C TYR A 245 16.63 -11.07 -4.57
N MET A 246 16.18 -10.93 -3.31
CA MET A 246 15.05 -10.07 -2.96
C MET A 246 15.31 -8.61 -3.36
N ASP A 247 16.43 -8.03 -2.94
CA ASP A 247 16.79 -6.62 -3.21
C ASP A 247 16.80 -6.34 -4.72
N ASN A 248 17.44 -7.18 -5.53
CA ASN A 248 17.42 -7.04 -7.00
C ASN A 248 16.01 -7.16 -7.58
N ARG A 249 15.15 -8.04 -7.05
CA ARG A 249 13.76 -8.17 -7.52
C ARG A 249 12.92 -6.94 -7.14
N LEU A 250 13.13 -6.39 -5.95
CA LEU A 250 12.51 -5.15 -5.50
C LEU A 250 12.96 -3.98 -6.37
N ILE A 251 14.26 -3.84 -6.65
CA ILE A 251 14.78 -2.80 -7.56
C ILE A 251 14.13 -2.94 -8.94
N ASN A 252 14.10 -4.15 -9.52
CA ASN A 252 13.50 -4.38 -10.84
C ASN A 252 12.00 -4.04 -10.89
N LEU A 253 11.25 -4.26 -9.80
CA LEU A 253 9.86 -3.82 -9.68
C LEU A 253 9.77 -2.29 -9.52
N GLY A 254 10.64 -1.74 -8.68
CA GLY A 254 10.77 -0.31 -8.44
C GLY A 254 11.07 0.51 -9.69
N GLU A 255 12.00 0.05 -10.53
CA GLU A 255 12.32 0.62 -11.84
C GLU A 255 11.09 0.67 -12.74
N TYR A 256 10.35 -0.43 -12.78
CA TYR A 256 9.18 -0.54 -13.64
C TYR A 256 8.06 0.39 -13.18
N ILE A 257 7.78 0.43 -11.87
CA ILE A 257 6.83 1.35 -11.25
C ILE A 257 7.27 2.80 -11.44
N PHE A 258 8.55 3.09 -11.17
CA PHE A 258 9.09 4.43 -11.32
C PHE A 258 8.93 4.92 -12.76
N TYR A 259 9.32 4.11 -13.75
CA TYR A 259 9.17 4.49 -15.14
C TYR A 259 7.71 4.77 -15.53
N HIS A 260 6.79 3.88 -15.14
CA HIS A 260 5.40 3.96 -15.58
C HIS A 260 4.53 4.94 -14.80
N PHE A 261 4.75 5.10 -13.50
CA PHE A 261 3.91 5.90 -12.62
C PHE A 261 4.55 7.21 -12.18
N TYR A 262 5.87 7.38 -12.30
CA TYR A 262 6.55 8.62 -11.88
C TYR A 262 7.16 9.33 -13.08
N TYR A 263 8.10 8.69 -13.77
CA TYR A 263 8.87 9.32 -14.86
C TYR A 263 8.00 9.79 -16.03
N LYS A 264 6.98 9.00 -16.43
CA LYS A 264 6.01 9.42 -17.46
C LYS A 264 5.14 10.61 -17.07
N LEU A 265 5.03 10.89 -15.77
CA LEU A 265 4.40 12.08 -15.21
C LEU A 265 5.45 13.14 -14.93
N GLY A 266 6.59 13.11 -15.63
CA GLY A 266 7.73 14.01 -15.55
C GLY A 266 8.51 14.02 -14.23
N VAL A 267 8.17 13.15 -13.29
CA VAL A 267 8.87 13.10 -11.99
C VAL A 267 10.28 12.55 -12.20
N LEU A 268 11.28 13.40 -11.96
CA LEU A 268 12.69 13.06 -12.04
C LEU A 268 13.30 12.82 -10.66
N LEU A 269 14.48 12.22 -10.64
CA LEU A 269 15.27 12.03 -9.41
C LEU A 269 16.48 12.97 -9.44
N THR A 270 16.69 13.70 -8.35
CA THR A 270 17.87 14.55 -8.15
C THR A 270 18.59 14.22 -6.85
N LYS A 271 19.92 14.38 -6.82
CA LYS A 271 20.74 14.19 -5.63
C LYS A 271 21.06 15.53 -4.99
N ARG A 272 20.55 15.78 -3.78
CA ARG A 272 20.83 16.99 -3.00
C ARG A 272 21.31 16.63 -1.60
N LYS A 273 22.39 17.24 -1.10
CA LYS A 273 22.93 16.97 0.25
C LYS A 273 23.09 15.46 0.56
N GLY A 274 23.57 14.68 -0.41
CA GLY A 274 23.79 13.23 -0.27
C GLY A 274 22.53 12.37 -0.23
N ARG A 275 21.36 12.90 -0.62
CA ARG A 275 20.07 12.20 -0.62
C ARG A 275 19.37 12.33 -1.96
N ILE A 276 18.56 11.34 -2.31
CA ILE A 276 17.72 11.39 -3.52
C ILE A 276 16.38 12.05 -3.18
N PHE A 277 15.94 12.97 -4.04
CA PHE A 277 14.66 13.67 -3.97
C PHE A 277 13.94 13.59 -5.31
N TYR A 278 12.63 13.75 -5.27
CA TYR A 278 11.88 14.11 -6.47
C TYR A 278 12.30 15.49 -6.94
N ASN A 279 12.45 15.62 -8.26
CA ASN A 279 12.46 16.88 -8.97
C ASN A 279 11.27 16.83 -9.93
N ILE A 280 10.38 17.80 -9.81
CA ILE A 280 9.16 17.91 -10.59
C ILE A 280 9.27 19.25 -11.28
#